data_AF-E4WQI2-F1
#
_entry.id   AF-E4WQI2-F1
#
_cell.length_a   1.000
_cell.length_b   1.000
_cell.length_c   1.000
_cell.angle_alpha   90.00
_cell.angle_beta   90.00
_cell.angle_gamma   90.00
#
_symmetry.space_group_name_H-M   'P 1'
#
loop_
_entity.id
_entity.type
_entity.pdbx_description
1 polymer ?
#
loop_
_entity_poly.entity_id
_entity_poly.type
_entity_poly.pdbx_seq_one_letter_code
_entity_poly.pdbx_strand_id
1 'polypeptide(L)'
;MKRTTKAKAAPVKKQKQVPFEELSLSDAEGAVNTCISETLKQSEPYEPESPAMEPFPRRGQTSAKELDDNGQNMKEDIEKLTKRLRLLEHKFKKGHALSEFVVPNEVVAKADKVSEKTQRFQTLAGLTVAEVVACQDVFAELLALNFGQNLATLYRFLRRPILLEFKHLSRAEKNIKQVQEDQPILLELKAVSDLLHEANNERGSPGNWALSFKEGTKIVAETAYKRIFVHIRDIVANPHANDVSRHYVTAQMKALQRELAFLFGDGTLGVTRVSDWLQHESTMGDKFTRQRAFKEIRLLFPYRKETHGRIYQFFLLPELDQALDDGLTEWDEEGQVDPDPESDEDLRPSTSASTKNSLRALYGNFSLPESLSDP
;
A
#
# COMPACT_ATOMS: atom_id res chain seq x y z
N MET A 1 52.09 11.98 -51.15
CA MET A 1 51.23 13.05 -50.59
C MET A 1 49.79 12.56 -50.70
N LYS A 2 48.90 12.47 -49.71
CA LYS A 2 48.73 13.10 -48.39
C LYS A 2 48.31 12.04 -47.36
N ARG A 3 48.64 12.30 -46.08
CA ARG A 3 48.25 11.55 -44.89
C ARG A 3 46.77 11.78 -44.55
N THR A 4 46.08 10.77 -44.03
CA THR A 4 45.14 10.91 -42.91
C THR A 4 45.19 9.67 -42.02
N THR A 5 45.41 9.92 -40.75
CA THR A 5 45.65 9.01 -39.64
C THR A 5 44.38 8.74 -38.83
N LYS A 6 44.22 7.47 -38.42
CA LYS A 6 43.77 6.94 -37.12
C LYS A 6 42.47 7.47 -36.47
N ALA A 7 41.60 6.51 -36.13
CA ALA A 7 41.02 6.42 -34.79
C ALA A 7 41.06 4.94 -34.33
N LYS A 8 41.96 4.62 -33.41
CA LYS A 8 41.95 3.38 -32.61
C LYS A 8 41.25 3.71 -31.29
N ALA A 9 40.22 2.95 -30.95
CA ALA A 9 39.53 3.02 -29.68
C ALA A 9 40.47 2.65 -28.53
N ALA A 10 40.42 3.44 -27.45
CA ALA A 10 41.10 3.20 -26.19
C ALA A 10 40.11 2.60 -25.16
N PRO A 11 40.60 1.82 -24.17
CA PRO A 11 39.78 0.86 -23.43
C PRO A 11 39.01 1.46 -22.24
N VAL A 12 37.81 0.90 -22.00
CA VAL A 12 36.96 1.18 -20.84
C VAL A 12 37.64 0.67 -19.56
N LYS A 13 37.93 1.60 -18.63
CA LYS A 13 38.43 1.28 -17.28
C LYS A 13 37.31 0.66 -16.44
N LYS A 14 37.59 -0.51 -15.87
CA LYS A 14 36.80 -1.15 -14.80
C LYS A 14 36.64 -0.18 -13.61
N GLN A 15 35.41 0.21 -13.28
CA GLN A 15 35.10 0.81 -12.00
C GLN A 15 35.09 -0.28 -10.92
N LYS A 16 35.90 -0.05 -9.90
CA LYS A 16 36.06 -0.85 -8.69
C LYS A 16 34.81 -0.61 -7.83
N GLN A 17 33.99 -1.64 -7.58
CA GLN A 17 32.99 -1.60 -6.52
C GLN A 17 33.71 -1.51 -5.19
N VAL A 18 33.33 -0.54 -4.36
CA VAL A 18 33.76 -0.44 -2.96
C VAL A 18 32.66 -1.09 -2.11
N PRO A 19 32.98 -2.03 -1.20
CA PRO A 19 32.00 -2.71 -0.38
C PRO A 19 31.33 -1.77 0.61
N PHE A 20 30.07 -2.05 0.90
CA PHE A 20 29.20 -1.34 1.82
C PHE A 20 29.22 -2.07 3.16
N GLU A 21 30.24 -1.86 3.98
CA GLU A 21 30.26 -2.37 5.35
C GLU A 21 31.18 -1.50 6.20
N GLU A 22 30.70 -1.21 7.41
CA GLU A 22 31.26 -0.33 8.45
C GLU A 22 31.00 1.17 8.29
N LEU A 23 29.79 1.59 8.66
CA LEU A 23 29.58 2.91 9.27
C LEU A 23 29.21 2.70 10.73
N SER A 24 30.13 3.08 11.60
CA SER A 24 30.07 3.02 13.05
C SER A 24 28.82 3.71 13.59
N LEU A 25 28.22 3.17 14.66
CA LEU A 25 27.13 3.80 15.41
C LEU A 25 27.48 5.24 15.87
N SER A 26 28.76 5.59 16.00
CA SER A 26 29.21 6.95 16.31
C SER A 26 28.92 7.97 15.19
N ASP A 27 28.91 7.51 13.93
CA ASP A 27 28.66 8.38 12.77
C ASP A 27 27.16 8.68 12.60
N ALA A 28 26.31 7.78 13.10
CA ALA A 28 24.86 7.98 13.16
C ALA A 28 24.45 9.01 14.22
N GLU A 29 25.07 8.99 15.41
CA GLU A 29 24.85 9.99 16.45
C GLU A 29 25.34 11.39 16.03
N GLY A 30 26.48 11.46 15.34
CA GLY A 30 26.98 12.71 14.75
C GLY A 30 26.03 13.33 13.73
N ALA A 31 25.41 12.51 12.88
CA ALA A 31 24.42 12.97 11.89
C ALA A 31 23.12 13.47 12.54
N VAL A 32 22.68 12.87 13.65
CA VAL A 32 21.47 13.27 14.39
C VAL A 32 21.68 14.61 15.10
N ASN A 33 22.83 14.81 15.75
CA ASN A 33 23.17 16.09 16.41
C ASN A 33 23.30 17.26 15.41
N THR A 34 23.76 16.98 14.19
CA THR A 34 23.84 17.98 13.11
C THR A 34 22.45 18.37 12.60
N CYS A 35 21.52 17.40 12.52
CA CYS A 35 20.15 17.64 12.07
C CYS A 35 19.33 18.48 13.09
N ILE A 36 19.52 18.24 14.39
CA ILE A 36 18.82 19.00 15.45
C ILE A 36 19.30 20.47 15.50
N SER A 37 20.60 20.70 15.29
CA SER A 37 21.20 22.04 15.36
C SER A 37 20.90 22.93 14.14
N GLU A 38 20.64 22.36 12.96
CA GLU A 38 20.16 23.09 11.78
C GLU A 38 18.69 23.51 11.89
N THR A 39 17.88 22.75 12.62
CA THR A 39 16.43 23.00 12.74
C THR A 39 16.10 24.07 13.78
N LEU A 40 16.98 24.28 14.78
CA LEU A 40 16.78 25.24 15.88
C LEU A 40 17.34 26.66 15.62
N LYS A 41 18.05 26.90 14.50
CA LYS A 41 18.72 28.19 14.21
C LYS A 41 18.02 29.08 13.17
N GLN A 42 16.83 28.72 12.69
CA GLN A 42 16.05 29.62 11.83
C GLN A 42 15.17 30.55 12.69
N SER A 43 15.81 31.57 13.27
CA SER A 43 15.14 32.74 13.84
C SER A 43 14.83 33.77 12.75
N GLU A 44 13.54 34.13 12.68
CA GLU A 44 12.89 35.33 12.11
C GLU A 44 13.14 35.72 10.63
N PRO A 45 12.06 35.95 9.85
CA PRO A 45 12.18 36.50 8.51
C PRO A 45 12.42 38.01 8.55
N TYR A 46 13.46 38.44 7.84
CA TYR A 46 13.85 39.82 7.58
C TYR A 46 12.77 40.56 6.77
N GLU A 47 12.25 41.70 7.27
CA GLU A 47 11.43 42.63 6.48
C GLU A 47 12.32 43.35 5.45
N PRO A 48 11.94 43.43 4.16
CA PRO A 48 12.72 44.19 3.20
C PRO A 48 12.35 45.68 3.25
N GLU A 49 13.36 46.53 3.47
CA GLU A 49 13.27 47.97 3.25
C GLU A 49 12.91 48.28 1.79
N SER A 50 12.11 49.33 1.60
CA SER A 50 11.62 49.81 0.30
C SER A 50 12.77 50.22 -0.63
N PRO A 51 12.73 49.91 -1.94
CA PRO A 51 13.78 50.32 -2.86
C PRO A 51 13.63 51.80 -3.23
N ALA A 52 14.73 52.54 -3.11
CA ALA A 52 14.88 53.88 -3.66
C ALA A 52 14.79 53.83 -5.21
N MET A 53 14.20 54.88 -5.79
CA MET A 53 14.02 55.05 -7.23
C MET A 53 15.33 54.89 -8.02
N GLU A 54 15.36 53.95 -8.96
CA GLU A 54 16.33 53.94 -10.06
C GLU A 54 15.76 54.63 -11.32
N PRO A 55 16.60 55.29 -12.15
CA PRO A 55 16.13 55.99 -13.34
C PRO A 55 15.79 55.03 -14.48
N PHE A 56 14.71 55.36 -15.21
CA PHE A 56 14.22 54.64 -16.39
C PHE A 56 15.31 54.26 -17.41
N PRO A 57 15.28 53.04 -17.98
CA PRO A 57 16.23 52.64 -19.01
C PRO A 57 15.92 53.31 -20.34
N ARG A 58 16.95 53.84 -21.00
CA ARG A 58 16.88 54.29 -22.39
C ARG A 58 16.72 53.08 -23.32
N ARG A 59 15.76 53.22 -24.23
CA ARG A 59 15.37 52.25 -25.25
C ARG A 59 16.57 51.88 -26.15
N GLY A 60 16.86 50.59 -26.23
CA GLY A 60 17.65 49.99 -27.32
C GLY A 60 19.08 49.60 -26.96
N GLN A 61 19.23 48.53 -26.17
CA GLN A 61 20.36 47.59 -26.22
C GLN A 61 20.05 46.42 -25.26
N THR A 62 19.17 45.49 -25.66
CA THR A 62 19.08 44.18 -24.99
C THR A 62 20.34 43.39 -25.37
N SER A 63 21.35 43.54 -24.53
CA SER A 63 22.63 42.86 -24.60
C SER A 63 22.40 41.35 -24.50
N ALA A 64 22.97 40.58 -25.43
CA ALA A 64 22.97 39.12 -25.43
C ALA A 64 23.50 38.50 -24.12
N LYS A 65 24.17 39.28 -23.25
CA LYS A 65 24.61 38.86 -21.92
C LYS A 65 23.47 38.64 -20.93
N GLU A 66 22.38 39.41 -21.00
CA GLU A 66 21.26 39.26 -20.03
C GLU A 66 20.45 37.98 -20.25
N LEU A 67 20.38 37.49 -21.49
CA LEU A 67 19.76 36.20 -21.82
C LEU A 67 20.66 35.02 -21.42
N ASP A 68 21.98 35.17 -21.51
CA ASP A 68 22.94 34.14 -21.12
C ASP A 68 23.06 34.03 -19.59
N ASP A 69 23.07 35.16 -18.87
CA ASP A 69 23.08 35.18 -17.40
C ASP A 69 21.77 34.63 -16.81
N ASN A 70 20.61 34.93 -17.40
CA ASN A 70 19.34 34.32 -16.98
C ASN A 70 19.28 32.81 -17.32
N GLY A 71 19.84 32.40 -18.46
CA GLY A 71 19.93 30.99 -18.85
C GLY A 71 20.88 30.18 -17.97
N GLN A 72 21.98 30.80 -17.51
CA GLN A 72 22.91 30.20 -16.55
C GLN A 72 22.29 30.11 -15.15
N ASN A 73 21.61 31.16 -14.67
CA ASN A 73 20.89 31.13 -13.39
C ASN A 73 19.80 30.05 -13.37
N MET A 74 19.02 29.90 -14.45
CA MET A 74 18.03 28.82 -14.52
C MET A 74 18.66 27.42 -14.51
N LYS A 75 19.81 27.24 -15.15
CA LYS A 75 20.53 25.95 -15.11
C LYS A 75 21.03 25.64 -13.71
N GLU A 76 21.59 26.62 -13.01
CA GLU A 76 22.02 26.46 -11.63
C GLU A 76 20.84 26.16 -10.68
N ASP A 77 19.70 26.81 -10.88
CA ASP A 77 18.49 26.58 -10.09
C ASP A 77 17.90 25.20 -10.35
N ILE A 78 17.88 24.74 -11.61
CA ILE A 78 17.50 23.36 -11.97
C ILE A 78 18.45 22.36 -11.32
N GLU A 79 19.75 22.65 -11.29
CA GLU A 79 20.75 21.77 -10.68
C GLU A 79 20.60 21.72 -9.15
N LYS A 80 20.32 22.85 -8.49
CA LYS A 80 19.99 22.94 -7.06
C LYS A 80 18.70 22.18 -6.73
N LEU A 81 17.66 22.35 -7.54
CA LEU A 81 16.40 21.61 -7.42
C LEU A 81 16.62 20.11 -7.55
N THR A 82 17.39 19.69 -8.56
CA THR A 82 17.68 18.26 -8.81
C THR A 82 18.50 17.66 -7.66
N LYS A 83 19.48 18.39 -7.13
CA LYS A 83 20.25 17.97 -5.94
C LYS A 83 19.34 17.84 -4.71
N ARG A 84 18.44 18.80 -4.50
CA ARG A 84 17.45 18.77 -3.40
C ARG A 84 16.47 17.59 -3.53
N LEU A 85 16.02 17.29 -4.75
CA LEU A 85 15.13 16.18 -5.05
C LEU A 85 15.82 14.82 -4.78
N ARG A 86 17.06 14.65 -5.24
CA ARG A 86 17.86 13.44 -4.92
C ARG A 86 18.12 13.29 -3.42
N LEU A 87 18.36 14.40 -2.72
CA LEU A 87 18.54 14.39 -1.27
C LEU A 87 17.24 14.00 -0.56
N LEU A 88 16.09 14.49 -1.03
CA LEU A 88 14.77 14.11 -0.52
C LEU A 88 14.47 12.63 -0.80
N GLU A 89 14.75 12.12 -2.00
CA GLU A 89 14.62 10.69 -2.32
C GLU A 89 15.53 9.83 -1.45
N HIS A 90 16.78 10.26 -1.22
CA HIS A 90 17.70 9.56 -0.33
C HIS A 90 17.22 9.59 1.12
N LYS A 91 16.72 10.74 1.61
CA LYS A 91 16.09 10.89 2.93
C LYS A 91 14.84 10.04 3.06
N PHE A 92 14.02 9.94 2.02
CA PHE A 92 12.83 9.09 1.98
C PHE A 92 13.21 7.61 2.02
N LYS A 93 14.20 7.18 1.23
CA LYS A 93 14.73 5.81 1.27
C LYS A 93 15.32 5.46 2.63
N LYS A 94 16.08 6.38 3.25
CA LYS A 94 16.60 6.20 4.61
C LYS A 94 15.50 6.19 5.66
N GLY A 95 14.52 7.08 5.59
CA GLY A 95 13.38 7.12 6.51
C GLY A 95 12.50 5.87 6.40
N HIS A 96 12.39 5.30 5.20
CA HIS A 96 11.70 4.03 4.99
C HIS A 96 12.52 2.82 5.46
N ALA A 97 13.85 2.90 5.40
CA ALA A 97 14.75 1.87 5.94
C ALA A 97 14.91 1.95 7.47
N LEU A 98 14.66 3.13 8.06
CA LEU A 98 14.76 3.44 9.49
C LEU A 98 13.41 3.84 10.08
N SER A 99 12.29 3.38 9.51
CA SER A 99 10.95 3.72 10.01
C SER A 99 10.72 3.23 11.45
N GLU A 100 11.55 2.29 11.91
CA GLU A 100 11.65 1.82 13.29
C GLU A 100 12.25 2.86 14.27
N PHE A 101 12.91 3.91 13.75
CA PHE A 101 13.67 4.92 14.51
C PHE A 101 13.21 6.36 14.29
N VAL A 102 12.61 6.68 13.14
CA VAL A 102 12.14 8.05 12.83
C VAL A 102 10.67 8.02 12.44
N VAL A 103 9.81 8.40 13.37
CA VAL A 103 8.37 8.56 13.14
C VAL A 103 8.08 10.04 12.82
N PRO A 104 7.31 10.36 11.76
CA PRO A 104 6.96 11.75 11.48
C PRO A 104 6.17 12.39 12.64
N ASN A 105 6.62 13.55 13.12
CA ASN A 105 6.03 14.26 14.25
C ASN A 105 4.52 14.50 14.10
N GLU A 106 4.03 14.73 12.88
CA GLU A 106 2.61 14.91 12.61
C GLU A 106 1.78 13.65 12.92
N VAL A 107 2.31 12.47 12.62
CA VAL A 107 1.63 11.19 12.89
C VAL A 107 1.63 10.92 14.38
N VAL A 108 2.74 11.18 15.08
CA VAL A 108 2.84 11.07 16.54
C VAL A 108 1.82 11.99 17.22
N ALA A 109 1.80 13.28 16.86
CA ALA A 109 0.86 14.23 17.46
C ALA A 109 -0.61 13.88 17.20
N LYS A 110 -0.94 13.27 16.06
CA LYS A 110 -2.28 12.75 15.79
C LYS A 110 -2.57 11.48 16.60
N ALA A 111 -1.60 10.59 16.72
CA ALA A 111 -1.70 9.37 17.51
C ALA A 111 -1.93 9.67 18.99
N ASP A 112 -1.21 10.64 19.56
CA ASP A 112 -1.39 11.08 20.95
C ASP A 112 -2.80 11.62 21.18
N LYS A 113 -3.29 12.50 20.29
CA LYS A 113 -4.67 13.02 20.35
C LYS A 113 -5.72 11.91 20.29
N VAL A 114 -5.53 10.92 19.42
CA VAL A 114 -6.42 9.76 19.31
C VAL A 114 -6.34 8.92 20.58
N SER A 115 -5.14 8.68 21.12
CA SER A 115 -4.91 7.90 22.33
C SER A 115 -5.54 8.54 23.57
N GLU A 116 -5.31 9.84 23.79
CA GLU A 116 -5.90 10.61 24.90
C GLU A 116 -7.42 10.56 24.88
N LYS A 117 -8.00 10.70 23.68
CA LYS A 117 -9.45 10.78 23.51
C LYS A 117 -10.14 9.43 23.58
N THR A 118 -9.55 8.40 22.99
CA THR A 118 -10.14 7.05 22.94
C THR A 118 -9.80 6.23 24.17
N GLN A 119 -8.75 6.58 24.91
CA GLN A 119 -8.22 5.80 26.04
C GLN A 119 -8.07 4.31 25.69
N ARG A 120 -7.58 4.02 24.47
CA ARG A 120 -7.48 2.66 23.92
C ARG A 120 -8.80 1.90 23.85
N PHE A 121 -9.91 2.61 23.69
CA PHE A 121 -11.25 2.00 23.60
C PHE A 121 -11.58 1.13 24.84
N GLN A 122 -11.09 1.55 26.02
CA GLN A 122 -11.49 0.94 27.31
C GLN A 122 -13.01 1.00 27.50
N THR A 123 -13.61 2.12 27.09
CA THR A 123 -15.05 2.27 26.87
C THR A 123 -15.30 2.50 25.38
N LEU A 124 -16.30 1.82 24.81
CA LEU A 124 -16.67 1.97 23.40
C LEU A 124 -17.66 3.13 23.18
N ALA A 125 -17.72 4.07 24.13
CA ALA A 125 -18.71 5.13 24.18
C ALA A 125 -18.17 6.49 23.73
N GLY A 126 -19.06 7.33 23.20
CA GLY A 126 -18.81 8.77 23.09
C GLY A 126 -18.00 9.24 21.89
N LEU A 127 -17.66 8.36 20.94
CA LEU A 127 -16.96 8.76 19.71
C LEU A 127 -17.94 9.20 18.62
N THR A 128 -17.61 10.31 17.97
CA THR A 128 -18.37 10.82 16.83
C THR A 128 -17.95 10.16 15.53
N VAL A 129 -18.79 10.20 14.49
CA VAL A 129 -18.45 9.65 13.17
C VAL A 129 -17.15 10.24 12.63
N ALA A 130 -16.93 11.55 12.80
CA ALA A 130 -15.70 12.21 12.36
C ALA A 130 -14.46 11.72 13.13
N GLU A 131 -14.59 11.43 14.42
CA GLU A 131 -13.49 10.90 15.24
C GLU A 131 -13.14 9.47 14.86
N VAL A 132 -14.14 8.65 14.57
CA VAL A 132 -13.93 7.28 14.08
C VAL A 132 -13.15 7.30 12.76
N VAL A 133 -13.47 8.22 11.84
CA VAL A 133 -12.69 8.41 10.59
C VAL A 133 -11.25 8.78 10.90
N ALA A 134 -11.03 9.74 11.80
CA ALA A 134 -9.70 10.15 12.19
C ALA A 134 -8.90 8.99 12.80
N CYS A 135 -9.52 8.16 13.64
CA CYS A 135 -8.90 6.96 14.19
C CYS A 135 -8.49 5.99 13.09
N GLN A 136 -9.40 5.68 12.16
CA GLN A 136 -9.11 4.77 11.05
C GLN A 136 -7.92 5.25 10.20
N ASP A 137 -7.80 6.56 9.95
CA ASP A 137 -6.71 7.12 9.14
C ASP A 137 -5.38 7.11 9.89
N VAL A 138 -5.37 7.52 11.17
CA VAL A 138 -4.18 7.48 12.02
C VAL A 138 -3.71 6.04 12.24
N PHE A 139 -4.61 5.10 12.51
CA PHE A 139 -4.25 3.70 12.68
C PHE A 139 -3.68 3.09 11.40
N ALA A 140 -4.22 3.44 10.22
CA ALA A 140 -3.62 3.00 8.97
C ALA A 140 -2.17 3.51 8.80
N GLU A 141 -1.86 4.73 9.23
CA GLU A 141 -0.50 5.28 9.24
C GLU A 141 0.39 4.58 10.27
N LEU A 142 -0.10 4.36 11.49
CA LEU A 142 0.64 3.67 12.54
C LEU A 142 0.94 2.21 12.20
N LEU A 143 -0.01 1.51 11.55
CA LEU A 143 0.21 0.16 11.03
C LEU A 143 1.30 0.16 9.95
N ALA A 144 1.32 1.16 9.06
CA ALA A 144 2.34 1.30 8.03
C ALA A 144 3.74 1.46 8.64
N LEU A 145 3.84 2.27 9.70
CA LEU A 145 5.11 2.55 10.38
C LEU A 145 5.61 1.36 11.21
N ASN A 146 4.72 0.64 11.89
CA ASN A 146 5.11 -0.45 12.79
C ASN A 146 5.32 -1.79 12.07
N PHE A 147 4.52 -2.08 11.05
CA PHE A 147 4.48 -3.41 10.42
C PHE A 147 4.65 -3.36 8.90
N GLY A 148 4.68 -2.16 8.30
CA GLY A 148 4.90 -1.96 6.87
C GLY A 148 3.61 -1.66 6.07
N GLN A 149 3.81 -1.19 4.84
CA GLN A 149 2.73 -0.69 3.97
C GLN A 149 1.68 -1.74 3.60
N ASN A 150 2.04 -3.02 3.58
CA ASN A 150 1.12 -4.11 3.23
C ASN A 150 -0.01 -4.24 4.25
N LEU A 151 0.30 -4.14 5.55
CA LEU A 151 -0.72 -4.20 6.61
C LEU A 151 -1.65 -2.99 6.56
N ALA A 152 -1.09 -1.81 6.35
CA ALA A 152 -1.88 -0.59 6.18
C ALA A 152 -2.80 -0.64 4.96
N THR A 153 -2.36 -1.27 3.87
CA THR A 153 -3.15 -1.46 2.66
C THR A 153 -4.28 -2.47 2.89
N LEU A 154 -3.99 -3.61 3.54
CA LEU A 154 -5.00 -4.57 3.97
C LEU A 154 -6.06 -3.91 4.85
N TYR A 155 -5.64 -3.15 5.85
CA TYR A 155 -6.56 -2.47 6.75
C TYR A 155 -7.48 -1.52 6.00
N ARG A 156 -6.93 -0.64 5.14
CA ARG A 156 -7.74 0.28 4.31
C ARG A 156 -8.70 -0.45 3.37
N PHE A 157 -8.31 -1.62 2.88
CA PHE A 157 -9.11 -2.42 1.95
C PHE A 157 -10.26 -3.16 2.66
N LEU A 158 -10.04 -3.65 3.87
CA LEU A 158 -10.97 -4.52 4.60
C LEU A 158 -11.75 -3.84 5.73
N ARG A 159 -11.32 -2.65 6.15
CA ARG A 159 -11.99 -1.88 7.21
C ARG A 159 -13.39 -1.48 6.79
N ARG A 160 -14.27 -1.32 7.78
CA ARG A 160 -15.63 -0.81 7.55
C ARG A 160 -15.57 0.65 7.05
N PRO A 161 -16.14 0.98 5.87
CA PRO A 161 -16.08 2.33 5.33
C PRO A 161 -17.15 3.24 5.96
N ILE A 162 -16.89 3.74 7.16
CA ILE A 162 -17.87 4.52 7.95
C ILE A 162 -18.39 5.77 7.22
N LEU A 163 -17.57 6.36 6.35
CA LEU A 163 -17.96 7.50 5.52
C LEU A 163 -19.03 7.13 4.48
N LEU A 164 -19.03 5.91 3.98
CA LEU A 164 -20.05 5.41 3.05
C LEU A 164 -21.37 5.13 3.77
N GLU A 165 -21.30 4.58 4.98
CA GLU A 165 -22.49 4.33 5.83
C GLU A 165 -23.19 5.64 6.20
N PHE A 166 -22.42 6.69 6.51
CA PHE A 166 -22.93 8.02 6.85
C PHE A 166 -22.78 9.05 5.73
N LYS A 167 -22.83 8.62 4.47
CA LYS A 167 -22.64 9.52 3.30
C LYS A 167 -23.64 10.68 3.23
N HIS A 168 -24.84 10.49 3.79
CA HIS A 168 -25.94 11.44 3.78
C HIS A 168 -25.79 12.57 4.80
N LEU A 169 -24.87 12.42 5.76
CA LEU A 169 -24.63 13.44 6.78
C LEU A 169 -23.67 14.51 6.27
N SER A 170 -24.00 15.75 6.57
CA SER A 170 -23.12 16.90 6.43
C SER A 170 -21.89 16.78 7.34
N ARG A 171 -20.86 17.59 7.09
CA ARG A 171 -19.65 17.63 7.92
C ARG A 171 -19.98 18.00 9.37
N ALA A 172 -20.91 18.93 9.59
CA ALA A 172 -21.31 19.34 10.94
C ALA A 172 -22.02 18.19 11.68
N GLU A 173 -22.93 17.48 11.00
CA GLU A 173 -23.63 16.34 11.60
C GLU A 173 -22.69 15.18 11.93
N LYS A 174 -21.68 14.91 11.10
CA LYS A 174 -20.65 13.88 11.38
C LYS A 174 -19.81 14.19 12.62
N ASN A 175 -19.65 15.46 12.98
CA ASN A 175 -18.93 15.87 14.18
C ASN A 175 -19.78 15.78 15.46
N ILE A 176 -21.09 15.57 15.35
CA ILE A 176 -22.00 15.54 16.50
C ILE A 176 -22.58 14.15 16.69
N LYS A 177 -22.86 13.44 15.59
CA LYS A 177 -23.45 12.11 15.62
C LYS A 177 -22.48 11.12 16.25
N GLN A 178 -22.88 10.57 17.38
CA GLN A 178 -22.16 9.50 18.07
C GLN A 178 -22.41 8.15 17.41
N VAL A 179 -21.36 7.33 17.38
CA VAL A 179 -21.43 5.93 16.99
C VAL A 179 -21.86 5.13 18.22
N GLN A 180 -22.80 4.20 18.03
CA GLN A 180 -23.29 3.36 19.13
C GLN A 180 -22.20 2.40 19.61
N GLU A 181 -22.21 2.08 20.90
CA GLU A 181 -21.15 1.29 21.56
C GLU A 181 -21.02 -0.13 21.02
N ASP A 182 -22.12 -0.69 20.55
CA ASP A 182 -22.24 -2.04 19.99
C ASP A 182 -21.81 -2.12 18.52
N GLN A 183 -21.42 -1.00 17.90
CA GLN A 183 -21.08 -0.99 16.48
C GLN A 183 -19.78 -1.76 16.23
N PRO A 184 -19.76 -2.68 15.23
CA PRO A 184 -18.58 -3.49 14.92
C PRO A 184 -17.32 -2.67 14.61
N ILE A 185 -17.46 -1.43 14.14
CA ILE A 185 -16.32 -0.55 13.87
C ILE A 185 -15.52 -0.20 15.12
N LEU A 186 -16.17 -0.08 16.28
CA LEU A 186 -15.47 0.25 17.52
C LEU A 186 -14.71 -0.96 18.05
N LEU A 187 -15.23 -2.17 17.81
CA LEU A 187 -14.53 -3.43 18.08
C LEU A 187 -13.30 -3.60 17.17
N GLU A 188 -13.43 -3.31 15.87
CA GLU A 188 -12.31 -3.27 14.91
C GLU A 188 -11.22 -2.29 15.38
N LEU A 189 -11.60 -1.04 15.71
CA LEU A 189 -10.65 -0.03 16.17
C LEU A 189 -9.96 -0.43 17.48
N LYS A 190 -10.69 -1.03 18.41
CA LYS A 190 -10.11 -1.57 19.65
C LYS A 190 -9.06 -2.64 19.35
N ALA A 191 -9.39 -3.63 18.51
CA ALA A 191 -8.45 -4.69 18.15
C ALA A 191 -7.16 -4.15 17.51
N VAL A 192 -7.27 -3.17 16.60
CA VAL A 192 -6.12 -2.49 16.00
C VAL A 192 -5.32 -1.70 17.04
N SER A 193 -6.01 -1.01 17.96
CA SER A 193 -5.36 -0.29 19.07
C SER A 193 -4.59 -1.24 19.99
N ASP A 194 -5.14 -2.41 20.29
CA ASP A 194 -4.50 -3.41 21.13
C ASP A 194 -3.28 -4.04 20.43
N LEU A 195 -3.38 -4.35 19.13
CA LEU A 195 -2.24 -4.81 18.33
C LEU A 195 -1.07 -3.81 18.33
N LEU A 196 -1.38 -2.52 18.11
CA LEU A 196 -0.38 -1.45 18.13
C LEU A 196 0.24 -1.27 19.53
N HIS A 197 -0.57 -1.44 20.58
CA HIS A 197 -0.08 -1.34 21.95
C HIS A 197 0.85 -2.50 22.32
N GLU A 198 0.50 -3.73 21.94
CA GLU A 198 1.34 -4.92 22.16
C GLU A 198 2.70 -4.77 21.48
N ALA A 199 2.71 -4.33 20.22
CA ALA A 199 3.92 -4.05 19.47
C ALA A 199 4.80 -2.95 20.11
N ASN A 200 4.20 -1.94 20.74
CA ASN A 200 4.95 -0.89 21.43
C ASN A 200 5.53 -1.36 22.78
N ASN A 201 4.81 -2.23 23.50
CA ASN A 201 5.20 -2.74 24.80
C ASN A 201 6.26 -3.84 24.74
N GLU A 202 6.40 -4.52 23.61
CA GLU A 202 7.42 -5.56 23.39
C GLU A 202 8.83 -5.08 23.79
N ARG A 203 9.15 -3.80 23.57
CA ARG A 203 10.44 -3.20 23.93
C ARG A 203 10.78 -3.24 25.42
N GLY A 204 9.78 -3.46 26.30
CA GLY A 204 9.94 -3.46 27.75
C GLY A 204 10.23 -4.82 28.39
N SER A 205 10.12 -5.93 27.64
CA SER A 205 10.32 -7.27 28.17
C SER A 205 11.43 -7.99 27.39
N PRO A 206 12.63 -8.21 27.97
CA PRO A 206 13.65 -9.05 27.36
C PRO A 206 13.21 -10.52 27.45
N GLY A 207 12.19 -10.88 26.69
CA GLY A 207 11.76 -12.26 26.52
C GLY A 207 12.74 -13.01 25.63
N ASN A 208 13.04 -14.27 25.97
CA ASN A 208 13.80 -15.21 25.15
C ASN A 208 12.97 -15.68 23.92
N TRP A 209 12.38 -14.76 23.18
CA TRP A 209 11.53 -15.10 22.03
C TRP A 209 12.42 -15.27 20.80
N ALA A 210 12.20 -16.34 20.04
CA ALA A 210 12.96 -16.60 18.81
C ALA A 210 12.62 -15.62 17.68
N LEU A 211 11.50 -14.91 17.79
CA LEU A 211 11.01 -13.91 16.85
C LEU A 211 10.28 -12.82 17.63
N SER A 212 10.45 -11.56 17.25
CA SER A 212 9.69 -10.46 17.84
C SER A 212 8.21 -10.51 17.42
N PHE A 213 7.31 -10.00 18.27
CA PHE A 213 5.90 -9.81 17.95
C PHE A 213 5.72 -8.94 16.71
N LYS A 214 6.53 -7.87 16.56
CA LYS A 214 6.52 -7.04 15.34
C LYS A 214 6.86 -7.84 14.08
N GLU A 215 7.92 -8.63 14.10
CA GLU A 215 8.31 -9.45 12.95
C GLU A 215 7.28 -10.54 12.66
N GLY A 216 6.77 -11.23 13.69
CA GLY A 216 5.70 -12.22 13.54
C GLY A 216 4.45 -11.62 12.91
N THR A 217 4.02 -10.46 13.39
CA THR A 217 2.87 -9.72 12.84
C THR A 217 3.10 -9.31 11.39
N LYS A 218 4.32 -8.86 11.05
CA LYS A 218 4.68 -8.51 9.68
C LYS A 218 4.60 -9.71 8.73
N ILE A 219 5.07 -10.89 9.15
CA ILE A 219 4.98 -12.12 8.36
C ILE A 219 3.51 -12.49 8.11
N VAL A 220 2.67 -12.43 9.15
CA VAL A 220 1.23 -12.69 9.02
C VAL A 220 0.57 -11.68 8.07
N ALA A 221 0.90 -10.39 8.20
CA ALA A 221 0.40 -9.34 7.33
C ALA A 221 0.81 -9.53 5.86
N GLU A 222 2.06 -9.89 5.59
CA GLU A 222 2.52 -10.17 4.24
C GLU A 222 1.83 -11.40 3.63
N THR A 223 1.57 -12.43 4.45
CA THR A 223 0.89 -13.64 4.02
C THR A 223 -0.58 -13.34 3.68
N ALA A 224 -1.28 -12.62 4.55
CA ALA A 224 -2.65 -12.17 4.30
C ALA A 224 -2.74 -11.27 3.05
N TYR A 225 -1.76 -10.39 2.87
CA TYR A 225 -1.68 -9.49 1.72
C TYR A 225 -1.56 -10.30 0.43
N LYS A 226 -0.59 -11.22 0.36
CA LYS A 226 -0.43 -12.10 -0.81
C LYS A 226 -1.70 -12.91 -1.06
N ARG A 227 -2.33 -13.42 -0.02
CA ARG A 227 -3.55 -14.22 -0.15
C ARG A 227 -4.69 -13.46 -0.80
N ILE A 228 -4.95 -12.22 -0.40
CA ILE A 228 -5.99 -11.39 -1.04
C ILE A 228 -5.55 -10.93 -2.43
N PHE A 229 -4.41 -10.26 -2.52
CA PHE A 229 -4.03 -9.49 -3.70
C PHE A 229 -3.38 -10.33 -4.81
N VAL A 230 -2.98 -11.56 -4.50
CA VAL A 230 -2.43 -12.52 -5.47
C VAL A 230 -3.37 -13.71 -5.60
N HIS A 231 -3.51 -14.54 -4.56
CA HIS A 231 -4.19 -15.84 -4.70
C HIS A 231 -5.70 -15.70 -4.98
N ILE A 232 -6.43 -14.98 -4.12
CA ILE A 232 -7.88 -14.77 -4.27
C ILE A 232 -8.17 -13.89 -5.48
N ARG A 233 -7.35 -12.86 -5.69
CA ARG A 233 -7.45 -12.03 -6.89
C ARG A 233 -7.28 -12.85 -8.17
N ASP A 234 -6.34 -13.79 -8.23
CA ASP A 234 -6.11 -14.64 -9.40
C ASP A 234 -7.26 -15.62 -9.64
N ILE A 235 -7.87 -16.14 -8.57
CA ILE A 235 -9.13 -16.90 -8.64
C ILE A 235 -10.24 -16.03 -9.24
N VAL A 236 -10.42 -14.82 -8.72
CA VAL A 236 -11.44 -13.86 -9.17
C VAL A 236 -11.22 -13.40 -10.61
N ALA A 237 -9.96 -13.25 -11.03
CA ALA A 237 -9.59 -12.82 -12.37
C ALA A 237 -9.90 -13.84 -13.46
N ASN A 238 -10.02 -15.13 -13.12
CA ASN A 238 -10.29 -16.21 -14.07
C ASN A 238 -11.48 -17.05 -13.59
N PRO A 239 -12.69 -16.49 -13.58
CA PRO A 239 -13.85 -17.15 -12.97
C PRO A 239 -14.30 -18.42 -13.73
N HIS A 240 -13.87 -18.60 -14.98
CA HIS A 240 -14.13 -19.78 -15.81
C HIS A 240 -12.98 -20.80 -15.82
N ALA A 241 -11.93 -20.61 -15.02
CA ALA A 241 -10.79 -21.52 -15.05
C ALA A 241 -11.12 -22.87 -14.38
N ASN A 242 -10.94 -23.97 -15.08
CA ASN A 242 -11.33 -25.31 -14.60
C ASN A 242 -10.36 -25.89 -13.55
N ASP A 243 -9.19 -25.27 -13.39
CA ASP A 243 -8.17 -25.64 -12.40
C ASP A 243 -8.47 -25.11 -10.98
N VAL A 244 -9.40 -24.17 -10.85
CA VAL A 244 -9.85 -23.70 -9.54
C VAL A 244 -10.84 -24.72 -8.99
N SER A 245 -10.47 -25.41 -7.92
CA SER A 245 -11.38 -26.32 -7.20
C SER A 245 -12.02 -25.63 -5.99
N ARG A 246 -13.24 -26.05 -5.64
CA ARG A 246 -13.91 -25.60 -4.40
C ARG A 246 -13.02 -25.80 -3.17
N HIS A 247 -12.36 -26.94 -3.06
CA HIS A 247 -11.48 -27.25 -1.93
C HIS A 247 -10.33 -26.24 -1.80
N TYR A 248 -9.70 -25.88 -2.93
CA TYR A 248 -8.65 -24.88 -2.95
C TYR A 248 -9.15 -23.52 -2.47
N VAL A 249 -10.29 -23.05 -2.98
CA VAL A 249 -10.90 -21.78 -2.56
C VAL A 249 -11.22 -21.79 -1.06
N THR A 250 -11.83 -22.86 -0.56
CA THR A 250 -12.14 -23.02 0.87
C THR A 250 -10.87 -22.98 1.74
N ALA A 251 -9.79 -23.62 1.31
CA ALA A 251 -8.51 -23.58 2.01
C ALA A 251 -7.92 -22.16 2.07
N GLN A 252 -8.00 -21.40 0.96
CA GLN A 252 -7.60 -20.00 0.93
C GLN A 252 -8.45 -19.15 1.88
N MET A 253 -9.77 -19.32 1.88
CA MET A 253 -10.68 -18.56 2.73
C MET A 253 -10.46 -18.86 4.23
N LYS A 254 -10.27 -20.13 4.61
CA LYS A 254 -9.93 -20.52 6.01
C LYS A 254 -8.61 -19.93 6.49
N ALA A 255 -7.60 -19.93 5.63
CA ALA A 255 -6.31 -19.32 5.98
C ALA A 255 -6.44 -17.80 6.11
N LEU A 256 -7.17 -17.15 5.17
CA LEU A 256 -7.41 -15.72 5.22
C LEU A 256 -8.15 -15.31 6.50
N GLN A 257 -9.20 -16.04 6.89
CA GLN A 257 -9.98 -15.75 8.08
C GLN A 257 -9.08 -15.69 9.33
N ARG A 258 -8.23 -16.71 9.52
CA ARG A 258 -7.32 -16.78 10.67
C ARG A 258 -6.32 -15.63 10.69
N GLU A 259 -5.75 -15.30 9.54
CA GLU A 259 -4.78 -14.21 9.42
C GLU A 259 -5.44 -12.85 9.69
N LEU A 260 -6.62 -12.61 9.14
CA LEU A 260 -7.34 -11.34 9.34
C LEU A 260 -7.89 -11.21 10.77
N ALA A 261 -8.38 -12.29 11.36
CA ALA A 261 -8.85 -12.31 12.75
C ALA A 261 -7.71 -11.99 13.73
N PHE A 262 -6.51 -12.52 13.47
CA PHE A 262 -5.31 -12.16 14.24
C PHE A 262 -4.95 -10.67 14.11
N LEU A 263 -5.00 -10.12 12.89
CA LEU A 263 -4.55 -8.74 12.63
C LEU A 263 -5.56 -7.66 13.05
N PHE A 264 -6.85 -7.92 12.89
CA PHE A 264 -7.89 -6.89 13.04
C PHE A 264 -9.04 -7.30 13.96
N GLY A 265 -9.03 -8.52 14.50
CA GLY A 265 -10.11 -9.06 15.32
C GLY A 265 -11.36 -9.44 14.53
N ASP A 266 -12.23 -10.22 15.16
CA ASP A 266 -13.41 -10.85 14.53
C ASP A 266 -14.48 -9.85 14.05
N GLY A 267 -14.51 -8.65 14.64
CA GLY A 267 -15.47 -7.59 14.30
C GLY A 267 -15.19 -6.85 12.99
N THR A 268 -14.03 -7.09 12.37
CA THR A 268 -13.64 -6.43 11.12
C THR A 268 -14.48 -6.92 9.96
N LEU A 269 -14.96 -6.00 9.11
CA LEU A 269 -15.84 -6.34 7.98
C LEU A 269 -15.26 -7.43 7.07
N GLY A 270 -13.96 -7.38 6.77
CA GLY A 270 -13.27 -8.43 6.02
C GLY A 270 -13.36 -9.80 6.68
N VAL A 271 -13.14 -9.89 8.00
CA VAL A 271 -13.23 -11.15 8.76
C VAL A 271 -14.66 -11.68 8.77
N THR A 272 -15.64 -10.80 9.01
CA THR A 272 -17.06 -11.18 9.00
C THR A 272 -17.46 -11.75 7.64
N ARG A 273 -17.12 -11.07 6.54
CA ARG A 273 -17.44 -11.54 5.17
C ARG A 273 -16.82 -12.90 4.84
N VAL A 274 -15.56 -13.13 5.22
CA VAL A 274 -14.91 -14.43 5.03
C VAL A 274 -15.56 -15.50 5.91
N SER A 275 -15.94 -15.16 7.14
CA SER A 275 -16.61 -16.08 8.06
C SER A 275 -17.99 -16.48 7.54
N ASP A 276 -18.78 -15.53 7.05
CA ASP A 276 -20.09 -15.76 6.44
C ASP A 276 -19.95 -16.69 5.22
N TRP A 277 -18.95 -16.44 4.37
CA TRP A 277 -18.65 -17.31 3.22
C TRP A 277 -18.37 -18.76 3.65
N LEU A 278 -17.53 -18.95 4.67
CA LEU A 278 -17.19 -20.28 5.20
C LEU A 278 -18.39 -20.97 5.86
N GLN A 279 -19.25 -20.20 6.53
CA GLN A 279 -20.47 -20.71 7.13
C GLN A 279 -21.48 -21.14 6.05
N HIS A 280 -21.64 -20.35 4.98
CA HIS A 280 -22.48 -20.70 3.85
C HIS A 280 -21.98 -21.95 3.12
N GLU A 281 -20.67 -22.04 2.88
CA GLU A 281 -20.05 -23.21 2.25
C GLU A 281 -20.33 -24.49 3.05
N SER A 282 -20.15 -24.44 4.38
CA SER A 282 -20.35 -25.59 5.27
C SER A 282 -21.83 -25.96 5.48
N THR A 283 -22.74 -24.97 5.50
CA THR A 283 -24.17 -25.21 5.70
C THR A 283 -24.88 -25.70 4.44
N MET A 284 -24.47 -25.22 3.26
CA MET A 284 -25.09 -25.60 2.00
C MET A 284 -24.48 -26.84 1.35
N GLY A 285 -23.24 -27.20 1.68
CA GLY A 285 -22.58 -28.38 1.11
C GLY A 285 -22.66 -28.34 -0.41
N ASP A 286 -23.12 -29.40 -1.05
CA ASP A 286 -23.23 -29.54 -2.52
C ASP A 286 -24.08 -28.44 -3.21
N LYS A 287 -24.97 -27.75 -2.47
CA LYS A 287 -25.76 -26.63 -3.01
C LYS A 287 -24.98 -25.31 -3.09
N PHE A 288 -23.75 -25.28 -2.60
CA PHE A 288 -22.86 -24.12 -2.68
C PHE A 288 -22.15 -24.11 -4.04
N THR A 289 -22.88 -23.62 -5.03
CA THR A 289 -22.45 -23.58 -6.44
C THR A 289 -21.28 -22.64 -6.66
N ARG A 290 -20.55 -22.82 -7.77
CA ARG A 290 -19.47 -21.91 -8.20
C ARG A 290 -19.97 -20.47 -8.33
N GLN A 291 -21.12 -20.31 -8.99
CA GLN A 291 -21.80 -19.02 -9.11
C GLN A 291 -21.99 -18.33 -7.77
N ARG A 292 -22.42 -19.08 -6.74
CA ARG A 292 -22.66 -18.52 -5.41
C ARG A 292 -21.36 -18.20 -4.69
N ALA A 293 -20.39 -19.11 -4.75
CA ALA A 293 -19.07 -18.90 -4.16
C ALA A 293 -18.42 -17.60 -4.65
N PHE A 294 -18.43 -17.35 -5.97
CA PHE A 294 -17.87 -16.14 -6.56
C PHE A 294 -18.73 -14.90 -6.28
N LYS A 295 -20.06 -15.00 -6.26
CA LYS A 295 -20.94 -13.88 -5.82
C LYS A 295 -20.61 -13.43 -4.40
N GLU A 296 -20.34 -14.36 -3.51
CA GLU A 296 -20.01 -14.04 -2.12
C GLU A 296 -18.56 -13.55 -1.97
N ILE A 297 -17.58 -14.14 -2.68
CA ILE A 297 -16.19 -13.62 -2.75
C ILE A 297 -16.18 -12.20 -3.30
N ARG A 298 -17.03 -11.89 -4.28
CA ARG A 298 -17.13 -10.56 -4.88
C ARG A 298 -17.45 -9.49 -3.84
N LEU A 299 -18.16 -9.84 -2.77
CA LEU A 299 -18.46 -8.93 -1.67
C LEU A 299 -17.21 -8.51 -0.91
N LEU A 300 -16.09 -9.23 -0.97
CA LEU A 300 -14.83 -8.80 -0.35
C LEU A 300 -14.20 -7.59 -1.05
N PHE A 301 -14.52 -7.37 -2.32
CA PHE A 301 -13.91 -6.34 -3.16
C PHE A 301 -14.83 -5.11 -3.30
N PRO A 302 -14.26 -3.90 -3.41
CA PRO A 302 -15.05 -2.68 -3.56
C PRO A 302 -15.82 -2.67 -4.88
N TYR A 303 -17.02 -2.10 -4.87
CA TYR A 303 -17.78 -1.84 -6.08
C TYR A 303 -17.25 -0.63 -6.85
N ARG A 304 -17.63 -0.51 -8.12
CA ARG A 304 -17.22 0.59 -9.02
C ARG A 304 -17.48 2.00 -8.44
N LYS A 305 -18.51 2.16 -7.61
CA LYS A 305 -18.85 3.44 -6.96
C LYS A 305 -18.07 3.72 -5.68
N GLU A 306 -17.37 2.71 -5.13
CA GLU A 306 -16.68 2.77 -3.85
C GLU A 306 -15.17 3.00 -4.01
N THR A 307 -14.62 2.76 -5.19
CA THR A 307 -13.19 2.90 -5.47
C THR A 307 -12.92 3.62 -6.80
N HIS A 308 -11.68 4.04 -7.00
CA HIS A 308 -11.24 4.65 -8.24
C HIS A 308 -11.31 3.65 -9.40
N GLY A 309 -11.77 4.07 -10.58
CA GLY A 309 -11.99 3.18 -11.73
C GLY A 309 -10.76 2.35 -12.14
N ARG A 310 -9.55 2.93 -12.04
CA ARG A 310 -8.29 2.20 -12.30
C ARG A 310 -8.05 1.06 -11.30
N ILE A 311 -8.40 1.25 -10.03
CA ILE A 311 -8.26 0.20 -9.00
C ILE A 311 -9.27 -0.91 -9.30
N TYR A 312 -10.51 -0.55 -9.60
CA TYR A 312 -11.55 -1.50 -9.98
C TYR A 312 -11.15 -2.35 -11.20
N GLN A 313 -10.54 -1.74 -12.23
CA GLN A 313 -9.99 -2.44 -13.40
C GLN A 313 -8.77 -3.30 -13.07
N PHE A 314 -7.86 -2.82 -12.21
CA PHE A 314 -6.67 -3.57 -11.82
C PHE A 314 -7.01 -4.92 -11.18
N PHE A 315 -8.11 -4.97 -10.43
CA PHE A 315 -8.61 -6.21 -9.83
C PHE A 315 -9.38 -7.12 -10.80
N LEU A 316 -9.57 -6.72 -12.06
CA LEU A 316 -10.37 -7.44 -13.04
C LEU A 316 -11.82 -7.70 -12.55
N LEU A 317 -12.34 -6.77 -11.75
CA LEU A 317 -13.71 -6.82 -11.25
C LEU A 317 -14.78 -6.60 -12.34
N PRO A 318 -14.55 -5.80 -13.41
CA PRO A 318 -15.49 -5.77 -14.54
C PRO A 318 -15.70 -7.15 -15.17
N GLU A 319 -14.63 -7.90 -15.36
CA GLU A 319 -14.63 -9.23 -15.96
C GLU A 319 -15.34 -10.24 -15.05
N LEU A 320 -15.07 -10.18 -13.74
CA LEU A 320 -15.81 -10.98 -12.77
C LEU A 320 -17.31 -10.62 -12.75
N ASP A 321 -17.64 -9.33 -12.68
CA ASP A 321 -19.04 -8.88 -12.61
C ASP A 321 -19.81 -9.32 -13.88
N GLN A 322 -19.18 -9.23 -15.06
CA GLN A 322 -19.76 -9.76 -16.31
C GLN A 322 -19.94 -11.28 -16.27
N ALA A 323 -18.93 -12.04 -15.83
CA ALA A 323 -19.02 -13.49 -15.73
C ALA A 323 -20.11 -13.95 -14.74
N LEU A 324 -20.32 -13.18 -13.66
CA LEU A 324 -21.40 -13.41 -12.71
C LEU A 324 -22.79 -13.14 -13.28
N ASP A 325 -22.91 -12.20 -14.22
CA ASP A 325 -24.14 -11.89 -14.95
C ASP A 325 -24.44 -12.95 -16.02
N ASP A 326 -23.42 -13.42 -16.73
CA ASP A 326 -23.53 -14.45 -17.78
C ASP A 326 -23.81 -15.85 -17.19
N GLY A 327 -23.33 -16.11 -15.97
CA GLY A 327 -23.46 -17.38 -15.27
C GLY A 327 -22.17 -18.21 -15.33
N LEU A 328 -21.81 -18.78 -14.18
CA LEU A 328 -20.67 -19.69 -14.03
C LEU A 328 -21.15 -21.14 -14.01
N THR A 329 -20.41 -22.01 -14.69
CA THR A 329 -20.58 -23.47 -14.66
C THR A 329 -20.32 -24.03 -13.26
N GLU A 330 -20.91 -25.17 -12.93
CA GLU A 330 -20.61 -25.83 -11.65
C GLU A 330 -19.14 -26.30 -11.60
N TRP A 331 -18.62 -26.49 -10.39
CA TRP A 331 -17.23 -26.87 -10.17
C TRP A 331 -16.83 -28.20 -10.83
N ASP A 332 -17.80 -29.10 -11.06
CA ASP A 332 -17.56 -30.48 -11.48
C ASP A 332 -18.22 -30.86 -12.83
N GLU A 333 -18.65 -29.88 -13.65
CA GLU A 333 -19.42 -30.17 -14.88
C GLU A 333 -18.58 -30.56 -16.12
N GLU A 334 -17.25 -30.53 -16.07
CA GLU A 334 -16.42 -31.07 -17.15
C GLU A 334 -15.90 -32.46 -16.81
N GLY A 335 -16.65 -33.47 -17.27
CA GLY A 335 -16.16 -34.75 -17.79
C GLY A 335 -15.20 -35.58 -16.93
N GLN A 336 -15.60 -36.82 -16.63
CA GLN A 336 -14.66 -37.91 -16.40
C GLN A 336 -13.57 -37.92 -17.49
N VAL A 337 -12.40 -37.37 -17.18
CA VAL A 337 -11.16 -37.74 -17.83
C VAL A 337 -10.44 -38.58 -16.80
N ASP A 338 -10.28 -39.87 -17.11
CA ASP A 338 -9.57 -40.82 -16.28
C ASP A 338 -8.21 -40.24 -15.83
N PRO A 339 -7.85 -40.34 -14.54
CA PRO A 339 -6.58 -39.80 -14.08
C PRO A 339 -5.42 -40.68 -14.58
N ASP A 340 -4.59 -40.12 -15.46
CA ASP A 340 -3.22 -40.61 -15.67
C ASP A 340 -2.44 -40.40 -14.35
N PRO A 341 -1.86 -41.45 -13.75
CA PRO A 341 -1.16 -41.33 -12.49
C PRO A 341 0.32 -41.02 -12.78
N GLU A 342 0.69 -39.73 -12.85
CA GLU A 342 2.03 -39.21 -12.51
C GLU A 342 2.16 -37.72 -12.90
N SER A 343 1.87 -36.81 -11.96
CA SER A 343 2.62 -35.55 -11.82
C SER A 343 2.22 -34.83 -10.52
N ASP A 344 3.06 -34.95 -9.50
CA ASP A 344 2.98 -34.24 -8.22
C ASP A 344 3.48 -32.77 -8.29
N GLU A 345 3.49 -32.18 -9.49
CA GLU A 345 3.79 -30.77 -9.72
C GLU A 345 2.66 -30.17 -10.53
N ASP A 346 1.66 -29.57 -9.88
CA ASP A 346 0.90 -28.40 -10.37
C ASP A 346 -0.31 -28.09 -9.47
N LEU A 347 -0.06 -27.49 -8.31
CA LEU A 347 -1.09 -26.81 -7.50
C LEU A 347 -0.90 -25.29 -7.50
N ARG A 348 -0.27 -24.75 -8.54
CA ARG A 348 -0.15 -23.30 -8.74
C ARG A 348 -0.88 -22.91 -10.03
N PRO A 349 -1.95 -22.10 -9.97
CA PRO A 349 -2.46 -21.47 -11.18
C PRO A 349 -1.32 -20.66 -11.82
N SER A 350 -1.17 -20.79 -13.13
CA SER A 350 -0.12 -20.14 -13.90
C SER A 350 -0.21 -18.61 -13.75
N THR A 351 0.68 -18.04 -12.95
CA THR A 351 0.81 -16.59 -12.70
C THR A 351 1.08 -15.78 -13.97
N SER A 352 1.40 -16.45 -15.09
CA SER A 352 1.76 -15.83 -16.36
C SER A 352 0.58 -15.17 -17.09
N ALA A 353 -0.64 -15.73 -16.99
CA ALA A 353 -1.83 -15.18 -17.63
C ALA A 353 -2.38 -13.96 -16.88
N SER A 354 -2.40 -14.05 -15.55
CA SER A 354 -2.80 -12.97 -14.64
C SER A 354 -1.92 -11.72 -14.77
N THR A 355 -0.61 -11.90 -14.88
CA THR A 355 0.35 -10.79 -15.05
C THR A 355 0.16 -10.07 -16.39
N LYS A 356 -0.09 -10.81 -17.48
CA LYS A 356 -0.32 -10.26 -18.83
C LYS A 356 -1.60 -9.42 -18.89
N ASN A 357 -2.69 -9.89 -18.29
CA ASN A 357 -3.96 -9.16 -18.25
C ASN A 357 -3.88 -7.90 -17.37
N SER A 358 -3.13 -7.95 -16.26
CA SER A 358 -2.92 -6.80 -15.37
C SER A 358 -2.09 -5.69 -16.01
N LEU A 359 -1.06 -6.06 -16.78
CA LEU A 359 -0.25 -5.11 -17.56
C LEU A 359 -1.07 -4.50 -18.71
N ARG A 360 -1.92 -5.30 -19.38
CA ARG A 360 -2.82 -4.80 -20.43
C ARG A 360 -3.83 -3.78 -19.89
N ALA A 361 -4.34 -3.98 -18.68
CA ALA A 361 -5.23 -3.04 -18.00
C ALA A 361 -4.53 -1.74 -17.57
N LEU A 362 -3.24 -1.79 -17.19
CA LEU A 362 -2.47 -0.62 -16.77
C LEU A 362 -1.97 0.25 -17.94
N TYR A 363 -1.67 -0.37 -19.09
CA TYR A 363 -1.01 0.33 -20.21
C TYR A 363 -1.90 0.52 -21.45
N GLY A 364 -3.13 0.00 -21.46
CA GLY A 364 -3.98 0.02 -22.66
C GLY A 364 -3.31 -0.72 -23.83
N ASN A 365 -4.01 -0.85 -24.97
CA ASN A 365 -3.49 -1.57 -26.13
C ASN A 365 -2.21 -0.92 -26.68
N PHE A 366 -1.05 -1.35 -26.19
CA PHE A 366 0.20 -1.31 -26.94
C PHE A 366 0.29 -2.66 -27.67
N SER A 367 -0.26 -2.71 -28.88
CA SER A 367 0.09 -3.74 -29.85
C SER A 367 1.58 -3.64 -30.15
N LEU A 368 2.36 -4.57 -29.61
CA LEU A 368 3.71 -4.82 -30.11
C LEU A 368 3.58 -5.35 -31.55
N PRO A 369 4.33 -4.81 -32.52
CA PRO A 369 4.28 -5.30 -33.90
C PRO A 369 4.74 -6.75 -33.95
N GLU A 370 3.97 -7.53 -34.70
CA GLU A 370 4.02 -8.98 -34.90
C GLU A 370 5.22 -9.41 -35.76
N SER A 371 6.43 -8.95 -35.41
CA SER A 371 7.64 -9.16 -36.21
C SER A 371 8.86 -9.59 -35.41
N LEU A 372 8.67 -10.39 -34.35
CA LEU A 372 9.77 -11.05 -33.62
C LEU A 372 9.36 -12.43 -33.08
N SER A 373 8.73 -13.24 -33.93
CA SER A 373 8.66 -14.69 -33.75
C SER A 373 9.23 -15.32 -35.02
N ASP A 374 10.52 -15.65 -34.98
CA ASP A 374 11.11 -16.87 -35.55
C ASP A 374 12.63 -16.83 -35.34
N PRO A 375 13.23 -17.89 -34.77
CA PRO A 375 14.48 -18.44 -35.25
C PRO A 375 14.27 -19.49 -36.34
#